data_AF-A0A2U0S8L2-F1
#
_entry.id   AF-A0A2U0S8L2-F1
#
_cell.length_a   1.000
_cell.length_b   1.000
_cell.length_c   1.000
_cell.angle_alpha   90.00
_cell.angle_beta   90.00
_cell.angle_gamma   90.00
#
_symmetry.space_group_name_H-M   'P 1'
#
loop_
_entity.id
_entity.type
_entity.pdbx_description
1 polymer ?
#
loop_
_entity_poly.entity_id
_entity_poly.type
_entity_poly.pdbx_seq_one_letter_code
_entity_poly.pdbx_strand_id
1 'polypeptide(L)'
;YPLFAGENSKEIVCIDVSTKEGVEILAKKNINIEDFHALNVFQEFNLTFFSSTTEGGLEFRIKCSRYREVNLVIDDITLYDLETQEQVFWEPASDKPQKGPSWYVVEDQDASNEKVVQMDSEVKTESWLYGPYLYSDSYGESLANRKLRATFRLKITDELLPIYVAELSVGVNENKESTDCLAHALIDLSTVKNENIYNTFNLTFTVPTKVTQGIEFQVTNRNSGYCTLLVDEINVYKSNLEELVYSECATSKEVSGEGWVETTDHGSSCLKVMFISSTQNNEQMLYGPQIVSDVHGNSMLGGTYVASFRIKIVKI
;
A
#
# COMPACT_ATOMS: atom_id res chain seq x y z
N TYR A 1 13.00 -14.97 20.02
CA TYR A 1 11.99 -13.98 19.62
C TYR A 1 11.43 -14.39 18.27
N PRO A 2 10.20 -14.93 18.18
CA PRO A 2 9.64 -15.22 16.87
C PRO A 2 9.22 -13.90 16.22
N LEU A 3 9.71 -13.71 14.98
CA LEU A 3 9.25 -12.67 14.07
C LEU A 3 7.76 -12.86 13.83
N PHE A 4 7.00 -11.79 14.03
CA PHE A 4 5.60 -11.72 13.66
C PHE A 4 5.46 -12.12 12.18
N ALA A 5 4.71 -13.20 11.94
CA ALA A 5 3.98 -13.35 10.70
C ALA A 5 3.11 -12.10 10.58
N GLY A 6 3.54 -11.16 9.75
CA GLY A 6 2.71 -10.04 9.35
C GLY A 6 1.53 -10.62 8.61
N GLU A 7 0.43 -10.84 9.32
CA GLU A 7 -0.87 -10.88 8.66
C GLU A 7 -0.96 -9.58 7.88
N ASN A 8 -1.04 -9.69 6.56
CA ASN A 8 -1.40 -8.60 5.68
C ASN A 8 -2.79 -8.14 6.13
N SER A 9 -2.85 -7.25 7.12
CA SER A 9 -4.10 -6.80 7.70
C SER A 9 -4.88 -6.12 6.58
N LYS A 10 -6.01 -6.71 6.20
CA LYS A 10 -6.89 -6.16 5.16
C LYS A 10 -7.69 -4.95 5.64
N GLU A 11 -7.44 -4.52 6.88
CA GLU A 11 -8.09 -3.38 7.50
C GLU A 11 -7.73 -2.10 6.74
N ILE A 12 -8.75 -1.42 6.24
CA ILE A 12 -8.63 -0.10 5.60
C ILE A 12 -8.95 1.01 6.58
N VAL A 13 -10.00 0.83 7.37
CA VAL A 13 -10.48 1.83 8.33
C VAL A 13 -10.78 1.19 9.66
N CYS A 14 -10.42 1.88 10.73
CA CYS A 14 -10.94 1.63 12.06
C CYS A 14 -11.86 2.78 12.45
N ILE A 15 -13.12 2.48 12.76
CA ILE A 15 -14.03 3.41 13.41
C ILE A 15 -14.18 3.06 14.88
N ASP A 16 -14.24 4.06 15.74
CA ASP A 16 -14.55 3.85 17.14
C ASP A 16 -15.34 5.01 17.76
N VAL A 17 -15.99 4.70 18.88
CA VAL A 17 -16.61 5.66 19.78
C VAL A 17 -15.89 5.55 21.11
N SER A 18 -15.40 6.68 21.61
CA SER A 18 -14.72 6.75 22.90
C SER A 18 -15.31 7.83 23.80
N THR A 19 -14.98 7.75 25.08
CA THR A 19 -15.10 8.91 25.98
C THR A 19 -14.00 9.94 25.64
N LYS A 20 -14.10 11.13 26.23
CA LYS A 20 -13.20 12.26 26.04
C LYS A 20 -11.72 11.85 25.88
N GLU A 21 -11.07 12.39 24.85
CA GLU A 21 -9.63 12.21 24.60
C GLU A 21 -9.23 10.73 24.45
N GLY A 22 -10.16 9.87 24.05
CA GLY A 22 -9.89 8.45 23.85
C GLY A 22 -9.66 7.64 25.12
N VAL A 23 -10.06 8.13 26.31
CA VAL A 23 -9.77 7.48 27.60
C VAL A 23 -10.35 6.07 27.66
N GLU A 24 -11.60 5.88 27.20
CA GLU A 24 -12.27 4.58 27.16
C GLU A 24 -12.91 4.38 25.79
N ILE A 25 -12.60 3.26 25.12
CA ILE A 25 -13.24 2.86 23.87
C ILE A 25 -14.53 2.12 24.20
N LEU A 26 -15.68 2.74 23.88
CA LEU A 26 -17.01 2.20 24.13
C LEU A 26 -17.44 1.18 23.06
N ALA A 27 -17.05 1.42 21.81
CA ALA A 27 -17.22 0.49 20.70
C ALA A 27 -16.16 0.75 19.62
N LYS A 28 -15.77 -0.30 18.91
CA LYS A 28 -14.79 -0.25 17.83
C LYS A 28 -15.15 -1.24 16.74
N LYS A 29 -14.92 -0.88 15.48
CA LYS A 29 -15.01 -1.78 14.33
C LYS A 29 -13.86 -1.52 13.37
N ASN A 30 -13.13 -2.58 13.05
CA ASN A 30 -12.21 -2.61 11.94
C ASN A 30 -13.00 -2.97 10.67
N ILE A 31 -12.77 -2.23 9.59
CA ILE A 31 -13.45 -2.33 8.31
C ILE A 31 -12.40 -2.69 7.27
N ASN A 32 -12.61 -3.80 6.57
CA ASN A 32 -11.78 -4.29 5.48
C ASN A 32 -12.35 -3.89 4.12
N ILE A 33 -11.60 -4.09 3.04
CA ILE A 33 -12.08 -3.78 1.68
C ILE A 33 -13.33 -4.61 1.35
N GLU A 34 -13.37 -5.86 1.80
CA GLU A 34 -14.49 -6.76 1.53
C GLU A 34 -15.77 -6.39 2.28
N ASP A 35 -15.68 -5.52 3.29
CA ASP A 35 -16.87 -4.99 3.97
C ASP A 35 -17.56 -3.89 3.13
N PHE A 36 -16.91 -3.39 2.07
CA PHE A 36 -17.52 -2.51 1.09
C PHE A 36 -18.16 -3.32 -0.05
N HIS A 37 -19.47 -3.21 -0.22
CA HIS A 37 -20.23 -3.87 -1.28
C HIS A 37 -19.94 -3.36 -2.69
N ALA A 38 -19.58 -2.07 -2.82
CA ALA A 38 -19.20 -1.45 -4.08
C ALA A 38 -18.32 -0.21 -3.88
N LEU A 39 -17.46 0.07 -4.85
CA LEU A 39 -16.75 1.35 -4.97
C LEU A 39 -17.72 2.43 -5.43
N ASN A 40 -17.39 3.69 -5.11
CA ASN A 40 -18.19 4.86 -5.42
C ASN A 40 -19.64 4.83 -4.88
N VAL A 41 -19.91 3.98 -3.89
CA VAL A 41 -21.22 3.91 -3.22
C VAL A 41 -21.03 4.11 -1.73
N PHE A 42 -21.80 5.03 -1.14
CA PHE A 42 -21.84 5.20 0.30
C PHE A 42 -22.45 4.01 1.00
N GLN A 43 -21.81 3.60 2.08
CA GLN A 43 -22.20 2.46 2.90
C GLN A 43 -22.17 2.83 4.37
N GLU A 44 -23.08 2.23 5.12
CA GLU A 44 -23.28 2.54 6.53
C GLU A 44 -22.61 1.50 7.43
N PHE A 45 -21.74 1.99 8.30
CA PHE A 45 -21.07 1.17 9.31
C PHE A 45 -21.60 1.56 10.69
N ASN A 46 -22.13 0.57 11.40
CA ASN A 46 -22.85 0.78 12.66
C ASN A 46 -22.01 0.33 13.87
N LEU A 47 -21.99 1.15 14.92
CA LEU A 47 -21.46 0.81 16.24
C LEU A 47 -22.55 0.98 17.29
N THR A 48 -22.85 -0.09 18.04
CA THR A 48 -23.78 -0.04 19.18
C THR A 48 -23.01 -0.05 20.49
N PHE A 49 -23.34 0.85 21.41
CA PHE A 49 -22.66 0.97 22.70
C PHE A 49 -23.62 1.46 23.78
N PHE A 50 -23.20 1.34 25.03
CA PHE A 50 -23.88 1.93 26.18
C PHE A 50 -23.01 3.06 26.75
N SER A 51 -23.57 4.26 26.88
CA SER A 51 -22.87 5.39 27.49
C SER A 51 -23.17 5.39 28.99
N SER A 52 -22.26 4.88 29.82
CA SER A 52 -22.44 4.84 31.28
C SER A 52 -22.27 6.22 31.92
N THR A 53 -21.40 7.07 31.36
CA THR A 53 -21.21 8.47 31.78
C THR A 53 -20.96 9.35 30.55
N THR A 54 -21.41 10.61 30.63
CA THR A 54 -21.05 11.66 29.66
C THR A 54 -20.09 12.67 30.29
N GLU A 55 -19.49 12.34 31.44
CA GLU A 55 -18.53 13.19 32.13
C GLU A 55 -17.24 13.25 31.30
N GLY A 56 -17.25 14.10 30.28
CA GLY A 56 -16.21 14.20 29.26
C GLY A 56 -16.73 14.27 27.81
N GLY A 57 -17.94 13.76 27.55
CA GLY A 57 -18.54 13.69 26.23
C GLY A 57 -18.13 12.45 25.42
N LEU A 58 -18.88 12.17 24.37
CA LEU A 58 -18.59 11.14 23.37
C LEU A 58 -17.71 11.72 22.26
N GLU A 59 -16.74 10.95 21.79
CA GLU A 59 -15.85 11.25 20.69
C GLU A 59 -15.96 10.15 19.63
N PHE A 60 -16.14 10.53 18.38
CA PHE A 60 -16.24 9.61 17.24
C PHE A 60 -14.95 9.72 16.46
N ARG A 61 -14.29 8.59 16.20
CA ARG A 61 -12.96 8.61 15.59
C ARG A 61 -12.90 7.67 14.41
N ILE A 62 -12.25 8.12 13.35
CA ILE A 62 -12.05 7.36 12.12
C ILE A 62 -10.56 7.37 11.84
N LYS A 63 -9.93 6.21 11.91
CA LYS A 63 -8.53 5.98 11.56
C LYS A 63 -8.47 5.32 10.20
N CYS A 64 -7.75 5.91 9.25
CA CYS A 64 -7.40 5.21 8.02
C CYS A 64 -6.07 4.46 8.22
N SER A 65 -6.13 3.13 8.14
CA SER A 65 -4.99 2.23 8.32
C SER A 65 -4.21 1.99 7.01
N ARG A 66 -4.85 2.28 5.87
CA ARG A 66 -4.34 2.05 4.50
C ARG A 66 -4.21 3.36 3.72
N TYR A 67 -3.51 4.32 4.32
CA TYR A 67 -3.23 5.60 3.67
C TYR A 67 -2.46 5.37 2.36
N ARG A 68 -2.91 6.00 1.26
CA ARG A 68 -2.39 5.82 -0.12
C ARG A 68 -2.75 4.52 -0.84
N GLU A 69 -3.53 3.65 -0.23
CA GLU A 69 -4.11 2.47 -0.91
C GLU A 69 -5.62 2.63 -1.15
N VAL A 70 -6.26 3.58 -0.46
CA VAL A 70 -7.67 3.91 -0.67
C VAL A 70 -7.91 5.40 -0.65
N ASN A 71 -8.81 5.85 -1.53
CA ASN A 71 -9.43 7.16 -1.42
C ASN A 71 -10.70 7.02 -0.58
N LEU A 72 -10.56 7.21 0.73
CA LEU A 72 -11.69 7.17 1.66
C LEU A 72 -12.34 8.56 1.78
N VAL A 73 -13.66 8.59 1.62
CA VAL A 73 -14.48 9.76 1.91
C VAL A 73 -15.56 9.45 2.95
N ILE A 74 -15.89 10.44 3.76
CA ILE A 74 -16.84 10.37 4.87
C ILE A 74 -17.90 11.43 4.64
N ASP A 75 -19.16 11.03 4.60
CA ASP A 75 -20.28 11.96 4.45
C ASP A 75 -20.75 12.45 5.82
N ASP A 76 -21.41 11.59 6.59
CA ASP A 76 -21.96 11.97 7.87
C ASP A 76 -21.74 10.93 8.97
N ILE A 77 -21.95 11.43 10.20
CA ILE A 77 -22.06 10.60 11.40
C ILE A 77 -23.43 10.89 12.00
N THR A 78 -24.25 9.85 12.16
CA THR A 78 -25.56 9.93 12.82
C THR A 78 -25.57 9.13 14.11
N LEU A 79 -26.33 9.60 15.10
CA LEU A 79 -26.50 8.92 16.38
C LEU A 79 -27.99 8.67 16.62
N TYR A 80 -28.32 7.43 16.96
CA TYR A 80 -29.67 7.01 17.32
C TYR A 80 -29.72 6.52 18.75
N ASP A 81 -30.79 6.85 19.46
CA ASP A 81 -31.17 6.17 20.69
C ASP A 81 -31.90 4.87 20.33
N LEU A 82 -31.43 3.75 20.86
CA LEU A 82 -32.01 2.44 20.57
C LEU A 82 -33.27 2.12 21.36
N GLU A 83 -33.56 2.84 22.44
CA GLU A 83 -34.80 2.72 23.20
C GLU A 83 -35.93 3.47 22.51
N THR A 84 -35.70 4.71 22.08
CA THR A 84 -36.71 5.53 21.41
C THR A 84 -36.74 5.35 19.89
N GLN A 85 -35.66 4.81 19.31
CA GLN A 85 -35.40 4.75 17.86
C GLN A 85 -35.30 6.12 17.18
N GLU A 86 -35.15 7.19 17.95
CA GLU A 86 -35.03 8.55 17.41
C GLU A 86 -33.57 8.87 17.06
N GLN A 87 -33.39 9.68 16.00
CA GLN A 87 -32.12 10.32 15.72
C GLN A 87 -31.91 11.45 16.74
N VAL A 88 -30.84 11.35 17.50
CA VAL A 88 -30.49 12.29 18.57
C VAL A 88 -29.34 13.21 18.19
N PHE A 89 -28.61 12.87 17.13
CA PHE A 89 -27.55 13.72 16.60
C PHE A 89 -27.26 13.40 15.13
N TRP A 90 -26.85 14.42 14.38
CA TRP A 90 -26.34 14.32 13.01
C TRP A 90 -25.28 15.38 12.79
N GLU A 91 -24.14 14.97 12.26
CA GLU A 91 -23.07 15.88 11.84
C GLU A 91 -22.67 15.58 10.39
N PRO A 92 -22.98 16.49 9.46
CA PRO A 92 -22.55 16.36 8.09
C PRO A 92 -21.07 16.70 7.91
N ALA A 93 -20.48 16.32 6.78
CA ALA A 93 -19.08 16.59 6.46
C ALA A 93 -18.70 18.07 6.52
N SER A 94 -19.63 18.97 6.15
CA SER A 94 -19.40 20.42 6.11
C SER A 94 -19.09 21.02 7.48
N ASP A 95 -19.57 20.36 8.53
CA ASP A 95 -19.54 20.88 9.89
C ASP A 95 -18.38 20.28 10.69
N LYS A 96 -17.69 19.28 10.13
CA LYS A 96 -16.58 18.62 10.79
C LYS A 96 -15.41 19.59 10.95
N PRO A 97 -14.91 19.82 12.18
CA PRO A 97 -13.75 20.66 12.37
C PRO A 97 -12.53 20.00 11.74
N GLN A 98 -11.97 20.61 10.69
CA GLN A 98 -10.73 20.17 10.06
C GLN A 98 -9.54 20.42 10.99
N LYS A 99 -9.33 19.50 11.95
CA LYS A 99 -8.16 19.52 12.83
C LYS A 99 -7.12 18.56 12.29
N GLY A 100 -6.17 19.11 11.52
CA GLY A 100 -5.01 18.39 11.01
C GLY A 100 -4.87 18.51 9.48
N PRO A 101 -3.67 18.29 8.94
CA PRO A 101 -3.38 18.47 7.52
C PRO A 101 -3.97 17.36 6.62
N SER A 102 -4.55 16.32 7.21
CA SER A 102 -4.82 15.05 6.51
C SER A 102 -6.23 14.90 5.94
N TRP A 103 -7.14 15.80 6.25
CA TRP A 103 -8.55 15.69 5.88
C TRP A 103 -9.08 17.02 5.41
N TYR A 104 -9.73 17.03 4.25
CA TYR A 104 -10.31 18.23 3.68
C TYR A 104 -11.72 17.95 3.15
N VAL A 105 -12.52 19.01 3.08
CA VAL A 105 -13.87 18.93 2.56
C VAL A 105 -13.84 19.10 1.05
N VAL A 106 -14.46 18.18 0.32
CA VAL A 106 -14.67 18.24 -1.13
C VAL A 106 -16.15 18.12 -1.46
N GLU A 107 -16.51 18.55 -2.66
CA GLU A 107 -17.85 18.35 -3.22
C GLU A 107 -18.01 16.90 -3.69
N ASP A 108 -19.16 16.30 -3.40
CA ASP A 108 -19.54 14.96 -3.79
C ASP A 108 -21.06 14.90 -3.94
N GLN A 109 -21.55 14.73 -5.18
CA GLN A 109 -22.98 14.84 -5.48
C GLN A 109 -23.85 13.74 -4.85
N ASP A 110 -23.24 12.65 -4.39
CA ASP A 110 -23.97 11.53 -3.77
C ASP A 110 -24.06 11.65 -2.23
N ALA A 111 -23.39 12.66 -1.66
CA ALA A 111 -23.36 12.92 -0.23
C ALA A 111 -24.61 13.67 0.26
N SER A 112 -24.98 13.49 1.53
CA SER A 112 -26.20 14.02 2.14
C SER A 112 -26.32 15.55 2.03
N ASN A 113 -25.19 16.25 1.99
CA ASN A 113 -25.11 17.72 1.87
C ASN A 113 -24.22 18.17 0.69
N GLU A 114 -24.06 17.32 -0.33
CA GLU A 114 -23.17 17.50 -1.48
C GLU A 114 -21.68 17.64 -1.10
N LYS A 115 -21.30 17.35 0.14
CA LYS A 115 -19.92 17.45 0.63
C LYS A 115 -19.49 16.20 1.38
N VAL A 116 -18.20 15.89 1.28
CA VAL A 116 -17.56 14.86 2.09
C VAL A 116 -16.27 15.34 2.70
N VAL A 117 -15.87 14.71 3.79
CA VAL A 117 -14.50 14.80 4.29
C VAL A 117 -13.68 13.69 3.63
N GLN A 118 -12.71 14.08 2.80
CA GLN A 118 -11.81 13.19 2.10
C GLN A 118 -10.43 13.19 2.76
N MET A 119 -9.81 12.01 2.84
CA MET A 119 -8.42 11.90 3.27
C MET A 119 -7.48 12.38 2.17
N ASP A 120 -6.47 13.15 2.54
CA ASP A 120 -5.42 13.55 1.62
C ASP A 120 -4.52 12.37 1.24
N SER A 121 -4.41 12.14 -0.07
CA SER A 121 -3.52 11.15 -0.66
C SER A 121 -2.05 11.37 -0.31
N GLU A 122 -1.65 12.59 0.07
CA GLU A 122 -0.27 12.88 0.44
C GLU A 122 0.09 12.44 1.87
N VAL A 123 -0.89 12.10 2.71
CA VAL A 123 -0.67 11.72 4.11
C VAL A 123 0.27 10.52 4.18
N LYS A 124 1.35 10.65 4.97
CA LYS A 124 2.48 9.69 5.06
C LYS A 124 2.38 8.75 6.27
N THR A 125 1.39 8.92 7.14
CA THR A 125 1.25 8.15 8.39
C THR A 125 -0.21 7.90 8.70
N GLU A 126 -0.47 7.03 9.68
CA GLU A 126 -1.80 6.89 10.27
C GLU A 126 -2.34 8.28 10.64
N SER A 127 -3.59 8.55 10.22
CA SER A 127 -4.26 9.80 10.52
C SER A 127 -5.66 9.52 11.04
N TRP A 128 -6.04 10.30 12.04
CA TRP A 128 -7.34 10.25 12.68
C TRP A 128 -8.17 11.43 12.21
N LEU A 129 -9.37 11.16 11.71
CA LEU A 129 -10.44 12.15 11.68
C LEU A 129 -11.18 12.07 13.00
N TYR A 130 -11.29 13.21 13.68
CA TYR A 130 -12.07 13.37 14.89
C TYR A 130 -13.40 14.00 14.53
N GLY A 131 -14.48 13.32 14.91
CA GLY A 131 -15.83 13.87 14.92
C GLY A 131 -16.05 14.85 16.08
N PRO A 132 -17.30 15.18 16.39
CA PRO A 132 -17.64 16.17 17.39
C PRO A 132 -17.56 15.55 18.79
N TYR A 133 -17.31 16.41 19.78
CA TYR A 133 -17.42 16.04 21.19
C TYR A 133 -18.85 16.29 21.68
N LEU A 134 -19.59 15.22 21.98
CA LEU A 134 -21.01 15.31 22.34
C LEU A 134 -21.25 15.08 23.84
N TYR A 135 -21.79 16.10 24.50
CA TYR A 135 -22.23 15.99 25.91
C TYR A 135 -23.73 15.75 26.04
N SER A 136 -24.50 16.24 25.06
CA SER A 136 -25.95 16.16 24.99
C SER A 136 -26.38 15.91 23.54
N ASP A 137 -27.63 15.49 23.36
CA ASP A 137 -28.24 15.37 22.05
C ASP A 137 -28.65 16.73 21.46
N SER A 138 -29.23 16.72 20.26
CA SER A 138 -29.70 17.92 19.57
C SER A 138 -30.79 18.69 20.32
N TYR A 139 -31.40 18.11 21.35
CA TYR A 139 -32.41 18.74 22.20
C TYR A 139 -31.83 19.22 23.54
N GLY A 140 -30.54 18.99 23.80
CA GLY A 140 -29.87 19.33 25.04
C GLY A 140 -30.05 18.29 26.15
N GLU A 141 -30.66 17.14 25.86
CA GLU A 141 -30.80 16.05 26.82
C GLU A 141 -29.49 15.26 26.95
N SER A 142 -29.23 14.72 28.13
CA SER A 142 -28.01 13.98 28.39
C SER A 142 -27.93 12.71 27.54
N LEU A 143 -26.73 12.38 27.07
CA LEU A 143 -26.45 11.10 26.42
C LEU A 143 -26.13 9.97 27.43
N ALA A 144 -26.04 10.29 28.73
CA ALA A 144 -25.66 9.34 29.77
C ALA A 144 -26.77 8.34 30.07
N ASN A 145 -26.36 7.12 30.41
CA ASN A 145 -27.20 5.95 30.67
C ASN A 145 -28.12 5.56 29.51
N ARG A 146 -27.72 5.85 28.26
CA ARG A 146 -28.47 5.50 27.05
C ARG A 146 -27.76 4.43 26.26
N LYS A 147 -28.56 3.58 25.60
CA LYS A 147 -28.07 2.63 24.61
C LYS A 147 -28.14 3.29 23.23
N LEU A 148 -27.00 3.48 22.61
CA LEU A 148 -26.86 4.30 21.42
C LEU A 148 -26.33 3.48 20.23
N ARG A 149 -26.65 3.93 19.03
CA ARG A 149 -26.06 3.45 17.77
C ARG A 149 -25.50 4.61 16.97
N ALA A 150 -24.19 4.61 16.78
CA ALA A 150 -23.51 5.49 15.84
C ALA A 150 -23.49 4.84 14.46
N THR A 151 -23.81 5.62 13.43
CA THR A 151 -23.74 5.21 12.03
C THR A 151 -22.75 6.11 11.31
N PHE A 152 -21.80 5.51 10.62
CA PHE A 152 -20.77 6.19 9.84
C PHE A 152 -21.06 5.92 8.36
N ARG A 153 -21.31 6.97 7.57
CA ARG A 153 -21.55 6.84 6.13
C ARG A 153 -20.23 7.06 5.38
N LEU A 154 -19.63 5.97 4.91
CA LEU A 154 -18.30 5.94 4.28
C LEU A 154 -18.41 5.52 2.81
N LYS A 155 -17.52 6.04 1.96
CA LYS A 155 -17.38 5.62 0.56
C LYS A 155 -15.89 5.50 0.21
N ILE A 156 -15.55 4.50 -0.59
CA ILE A 156 -14.25 4.42 -1.27
C ILE A 156 -14.48 4.92 -2.69
N THR A 157 -13.88 6.05 -3.05
CA THR A 157 -14.08 6.66 -4.38
C THR A 157 -13.22 6.00 -5.45
N ASP A 158 -12.06 5.47 -5.08
CA ASP A 158 -11.24 4.62 -5.94
C ASP A 158 -10.53 3.57 -5.09
N GLU A 159 -10.45 2.33 -5.59
CA GLU A 159 -9.36 1.44 -5.22
C GLU A 159 -8.10 2.05 -5.81
N LEU A 160 -7.15 2.48 -4.98
CA LEU A 160 -5.81 2.68 -5.51
C LEU A 160 -5.32 1.27 -5.80
N LEU A 161 -5.34 0.90 -7.09
CA LEU A 161 -4.72 -0.31 -7.58
C LEU A 161 -3.32 -0.41 -6.96
N PRO A 162 -2.85 -1.62 -6.61
CA PRO A 162 -1.53 -1.79 -6.02
C PRO A 162 -0.52 -0.96 -6.81
N ILE A 163 0.19 -0.06 -6.11
CA ILE A 163 1.16 0.81 -6.77
C ILE A 163 2.39 -0.05 -7.01
N TYR A 164 2.38 -0.76 -8.13
CA TYR A 164 3.54 -1.52 -8.57
C TYR A 164 4.61 -0.53 -8.98
N VAL A 165 5.75 -0.54 -8.29
CA VAL A 165 6.84 0.39 -8.60
C VAL A 165 7.89 -0.22 -9.49
N ALA A 166 7.99 -1.55 -9.51
CA ALA A 166 8.83 -2.29 -10.42
C ALA A 166 8.19 -3.62 -10.79
N GLU A 167 8.56 -4.13 -11.95
CA GLU A 167 8.27 -5.50 -12.37
C GLU A 167 9.61 -6.21 -12.60
N LEU A 168 9.73 -7.41 -12.04
CA LEU A 168 10.90 -8.27 -12.18
C LEU A 168 10.53 -9.44 -13.05
N SER A 169 11.40 -9.78 -14.00
CA SER A 169 11.20 -10.98 -14.81
C SER A 169 12.51 -11.71 -15.06
N VAL A 170 12.39 -13.03 -15.24
CA VAL A 170 13.43 -13.91 -15.77
C VAL A 170 12.85 -14.57 -17.00
N GLY A 171 13.56 -14.51 -18.12
CA GLY A 171 13.08 -15.09 -19.37
C GLY A 171 14.18 -15.69 -20.23
N VAL A 172 13.79 -16.39 -21.29
CA VAL A 172 14.71 -16.89 -22.32
C VAL A 172 14.54 -16.05 -23.56
N ASN A 173 15.63 -15.48 -24.04
CA ASN A 173 15.63 -14.78 -25.32
C ASN A 173 15.77 -15.82 -26.43
N GLU A 174 14.63 -16.22 -27.03
CA GLU A 174 14.64 -17.18 -28.13
C GLU A 174 15.07 -16.48 -29.42
N ASN A 175 14.47 -15.34 -29.71
CA ASN A 175 14.73 -14.45 -30.85
C ASN A 175 14.40 -13.03 -30.35
N LYS A 176 15.10 -11.98 -30.81
CA LYS A 176 15.00 -10.57 -30.32
C LYS A 176 13.58 -9.94 -30.25
N GLU A 177 12.55 -10.67 -30.66
CA GLU A 177 11.15 -10.27 -30.72
C GLU A 177 10.25 -10.97 -29.68
N SER A 178 10.72 -12.03 -29.00
CA SER A 178 9.94 -12.75 -27.99
C SER A 178 10.82 -13.32 -26.88
N THR A 179 10.51 -12.93 -25.64
CA THR A 179 11.11 -13.49 -24.44
C THR A 179 10.10 -14.43 -23.78
N ASP A 180 10.42 -15.72 -23.72
CA ASP A 180 9.60 -16.67 -22.96
C ASP A 180 9.83 -16.45 -21.47
N CYS A 181 8.80 -15.98 -20.77
CA CYS A 181 8.88 -15.69 -19.34
C CYS A 181 8.95 -16.98 -18.52
N LEU A 182 10.06 -17.15 -17.80
CA LEU A 182 10.28 -18.28 -16.88
C LEU A 182 9.75 -17.97 -15.47
N ALA A 183 9.87 -16.72 -15.04
CA ALA A 183 9.35 -16.24 -13.76
C ALA A 183 9.10 -14.73 -13.84
N HIS A 184 8.12 -14.24 -13.08
CA HIS A 184 7.88 -12.81 -12.92
C HIS A 184 7.35 -12.49 -11.52
N ALA A 185 7.57 -11.25 -11.07
CA ALA A 185 6.90 -10.67 -9.92
C ALA A 185 6.69 -9.16 -10.09
N LEU A 186 5.63 -8.65 -9.49
CA LEU A 186 5.38 -7.22 -9.35
C LEU A 186 5.78 -6.79 -7.94
N ILE A 187 6.54 -5.70 -7.83
CA ILE A 187 6.90 -5.09 -6.55
C ILE A 187 5.87 -4.01 -6.23
N ASP A 188 4.95 -4.33 -5.33
CA ASP A 188 4.02 -3.38 -4.75
C ASP A 188 4.75 -2.49 -3.74
N LEU A 189 4.57 -1.17 -3.84
CA LEU A 189 5.12 -0.17 -2.92
C LEU A 189 4.79 -0.49 -1.45
N SER A 190 3.63 -1.10 -1.17
CA SER A 190 3.22 -1.52 0.18
C SER A 190 4.10 -2.62 0.78
N THR A 191 4.77 -3.42 -0.06
CA THR A 191 5.65 -4.53 0.37
C THR A 191 7.02 -4.06 0.83
N VAL A 192 7.36 -2.78 0.61
CA VAL A 192 8.64 -2.18 0.96
C VAL A 192 8.63 -1.80 2.44
N LYS A 193 9.21 -2.67 3.28
CA LYS A 193 9.17 -2.53 4.75
C LYS A 193 9.92 -1.32 5.28
N ASN A 194 10.98 -0.91 4.58
CA ASN A 194 11.83 0.20 4.95
C ASN A 194 12.22 0.95 3.69
N GLU A 195 11.83 2.22 3.63
CA GLU A 195 12.21 3.12 2.55
C GLU A 195 13.70 3.44 2.63
N ASN A 196 14.30 3.76 1.48
CA ASN A 196 15.71 4.19 1.40
C ASN A 196 16.75 3.16 1.90
N ILE A 197 16.36 1.89 2.04
CA ILE A 197 17.29 0.76 2.18
C ILE A 197 17.10 -0.22 1.03
N TYR A 198 18.14 -1.01 0.76
CA TYR A 198 18.05 -2.09 -0.21
C TYR A 198 17.23 -3.25 0.35
N ASN A 199 16.22 -3.66 -0.41
CA ASN A 199 15.41 -4.84 -0.19
C ASN A 199 15.79 -5.90 -1.23
N THR A 200 15.67 -7.18 -0.86
CA THR A 200 15.97 -8.30 -1.76
C THR A 200 14.68 -8.98 -2.18
N PHE A 201 14.50 -9.15 -3.49
CA PHE A 201 13.35 -9.81 -4.10
C PHE A 201 13.82 -11.05 -4.85
N ASN A 202 13.16 -12.19 -4.62
CA ASN A 202 13.59 -13.48 -5.14
C ASN A 202 12.59 -14.06 -6.14
N LEU A 203 13.08 -14.57 -7.26
CA LEU A 203 12.32 -15.30 -8.28
C LEU A 203 12.90 -16.70 -8.47
N THR A 204 12.09 -17.74 -8.26
CA THR A 204 12.48 -19.12 -8.57
C THR A 204 12.09 -19.45 -10.01
N PHE A 205 13.02 -20.02 -10.77
CA PHE A 205 12.80 -20.38 -12.17
C PHE A 205 13.53 -21.67 -12.55
N THR A 206 13.05 -22.35 -13.60
CA THR A 206 13.70 -23.53 -14.18
C THR A 206 14.14 -23.22 -15.60
N VAL A 207 15.42 -23.45 -15.87
CA VAL A 207 16.00 -23.19 -17.19
C VAL A 207 15.61 -24.31 -18.15
N PRO A 208 15.11 -24.00 -19.36
CA PRO A 208 14.85 -25.03 -20.36
C PRO A 208 16.10 -25.85 -20.70
N THR A 209 15.91 -27.05 -21.24
CA THR A 209 17.03 -27.92 -21.64
C THR A 209 17.75 -27.45 -22.91
N LYS A 210 17.20 -26.43 -23.58
CA LYS A 210 17.77 -25.75 -24.75
C LYS A 210 17.43 -24.27 -24.69
N VAL A 211 18.41 -23.41 -24.90
CA VAL A 211 18.24 -21.95 -25.02
C VAL A 211 19.12 -21.46 -26.16
N THR A 212 18.65 -20.45 -26.91
CA THR A 212 19.38 -19.95 -28.10
C THR A 212 20.34 -18.83 -27.74
N GLN A 213 19.90 -17.84 -26.95
CA GLN A 213 20.70 -16.66 -26.59
C GLN A 213 21.04 -16.59 -25.11
N GLY A 214 20.26 -17.28 -24.27
CA GLY A 214 20.51 -17.41 -22.83
C GLY A 214 19.33 -16.97 -21.97
N ILE A 215 19.58 -16.95 -20.67
CA ILE A 215 18.64 -16.49 -19.65
C ILE A 215 18.87 -15.01 -19.43
N GLU A 216 17.81 -14.22 -19.51
CA GLU A 216 17.81 -12.77 -19.33
C GLU A 216 17.02 -12.39 -18.08
N PHE A 217 17.52 -11.41 -17.34
CA PHE A 217 16.88 -10.85 -16.15
C PHE A 217 16.44 -9.43 -16.49
N GLN A 218 15.25 -9.01 -16.07
CA GLN A 218 14.76 -7.68 -16.41
C GLN A 218 14.17 -7.00 -15.17
N VAL A 219 14.41 -5.69 -15.06
CA VAL A 219 13.72 -4.80 -14.12
C VAL A 219 13.00 -3.73 -14.93
N THR A 220 11.68 -3.79 -14.94
CA THR A 220 10.81 -2.85 -15.66
C THR A 220 10.30 -1.78 -14.71
N ASN A 221 10.44 -0.52 -15.12
CA ASN A 221 9.94 0.61 -14.36
C ASN A 221 8.41 0.65 -14.37
N ARG A 222 7.78 0.61 -13.20
CA ARG A 222 6.34 0.81 -13.02
C ARG A 222 6.03 1.99 -12.08
N ASN A 223 7.06 2.76 -11.70
CA ASN A 223 7.00 3.70 -10.58
C ASN A 223 5.92 4.78 -10.68
N SER A 224 5.43 5.11 -11.89
CA SER A 224 4.31 6.02 -12.14
C SER A 224 4.38 7.36 -11.40
N GLY A 225 5.59 7.90 -11.13
CA GLY A 225 5.74 9.14 -10.39
C GLY A 225 5.79 9.00 -8.86
N TYR A 226 5.68 7.80 -8.30
CA TYR A 226 5.61 7.61 -6.84
C TYR A 226 6.97 7.48 -6.15
N CYS A 227 7.98 6.98 -6.87
CA CYS A 227 9.30 6.75 -6.28
C CYS A 227 10.41 6.71 -7.32
N THR A 228 11.64 6.84 -6.83
CA THR A 228 12.85 6.51 -7.54
C THR A 228 13.26 5.07 -7.22
N LEU A 229 13.77 4.34 -8.23
CA LEU A 229 14.34 3.00 -8.05
C LEU A 229 15.85 3.04 -8.21
N LEU A 230 16.56 2.29 -7.37
CA LEU A 230 17.98 1.97 -7.53
C LEU A 230 18.15 0.45 -7.53
N VAL A 231 18.75 -0.10 -8.58
CA VAL A 231 19.06 -1.52 -8.74
C VAL A 231 20.56 -1.70 -8.56
N ASP A 232 20.96 -2.56 -7.63
CA ASP A 232 22.36 -2.75 -7.23
C ASP A 232 22.96 -4.04 -7.76
N GLU A 233 22.53 -5.19 -7.26
CA GLU A 233 23.11 -6.50 -7.59
C GLU A 233 22.02 -7.48 -8.01
N ILE A 234 22.31 -8.26 -9.04
CA ILE A 234 21.52 -9.42 -9.45
C ILE A 234 22.36 -10.66 -9.20
N ASN A 235 21.89 -11.49 -8.28
CA ASN A 235 22.54 -12.76 -7.92
C ASN A 235 21.68 -13.93 -8.36
N VAL A 236 22.31 -15.01 -8.80
CA VAL A 236 21.62 -16.27 -9.12
C VAL A 236 22.21 -17.37 -8.26
N TYR A 237 21.32 -18.09 -7.59
CA TYR A 237 21.67 -19.21 -6.72
C TYR A 237 21.07 -20.50 -7.24
N LYS A 238 21.75 -21.62 -7.01
CA LYS A 238 21.15 -22.93 -7.22
C LYS A 238 20.10 -23.20 -6.14
N SER A 239 18.88 -23.55 -6.53
CA SER A 239 17.72 -23.54 -5.62
C SER A 239 17.83 -24.48 -4.41
N ASN A 240 18.68 -25.50 -4.49
CA ASN A 240 18.84 -26.53 -3.46
C ASN A 240 20.11 -26.38 -2.60
N LEU A 241 21.03 -25.48 -2.95
CA LEU A 241 22.35 -25.41 -2.31
C LEU A 241 22.73 -24.01 -1.81
N GLU A 242 21.92 -22.97 -2.08
CA GLU A 242 22.29 -21.56 -1.84
C GLU A 242 23.65 -21.19 -2.46
N GLU A 243 24.11 -22.00 -3.41
CA GLU A 243 25.38 -21.84 -4.10
C GLU A 243 25.23 -20.72 -5.12
N LEU A 244 26.01 -19.65 -4.96
CA LEU A 244 26.05 -18.54 -5.89
C LEU A 244 26.66 -19.03 -7.22
N VAL A 245 25.83 -19.09 -8.26
CA VAL A 245 26.24 -19.53 -9.59
C VAL A 245 26.48 -18.36 -10.54
N TYR A 246 25.98 -17.18 -10.20
CA TYR A 246 26.18 -15.95 -10.95
C TYR A 246 25.97 -14.74 -10.05
N SER A 247 26.78 -13.70 -10.22
CA SER A 247 26.63 -12.41 -9.52
C SER A 247 27.10 -11.32 -10.46
N GLU A 248 26.37 -10.23 -10.44
CA GLU A 248 26.77 -9.03 -11.15
C GLU A 248 26.23 -7.76 -10.52
N CYS A 249 27.02 -6.72 -10.64
CA CYS A 249 26.55 -5.37 -10.45
C CYS A 249 25.61 -4.99 -11.59
N ALA A 250 24.56 -4.26 -11.26
CA ALA A 250 23.60 -3.70 -12.19
C ALA A 250 24.20 -2.60 -13.08
N THR A 251 25.49 -2.28 -12.96
CA THR A 251 26.15 -1.21 -13.72
C THR A 251 26.49 -1.62 -15.14
N SER A 252 26.61 -0.64 -16.05
CA SER A 252 26.98 -0.86 -17.45
C SER A 252 26.09 -1.87 -18.20
N LYS A 253 24.82 -1.94 -17.81
CA LYS A 253 23.80 -2.80 -18.42
C LYS A 253 23.21 -2.17 -19.67
N GLU A 254 22.67 -3.02 -20.53
CA GLU A 254 21.80 -2.57 -21.61
C GLU A 254 20.47 -2.07 -21.01
N VAL A 255 19.92 -1.00 -21.60
CA VAL A 255 18.68 -0.37 -21.14
C VAL A 255 17.76 -0.12 -22.33
N SER A 256 16.45 -0.26 -22.14
CA SER A 256 15.45 0.28 -23.07
C SER A 256 14.94 1.62 -22.53
N GLY A 257 15.02 2.64 -23.37
CA GLY A 257 14.71 4.02 -23.00
C GLY A 257 15.91 4.80 -22.44
N GLU A 258 15.69 6.07 -22.13
CA GLU A 258 16.73 7.02 -21.68
C GLU A 258 16.74 7.25 -20.17
N GLY A 259 15.79 6.66 -19.43
CA GLY A 259 15.51 6.97 -18.03
C GLY A 259 16.40 6.24 -17.02
N TRP A 260 17.02 5.14 -17.44
CA TRP A 260 17.98 4.39 -16.62
C TRP A 260 19.37 5.01 -16.73
N VAL A 261 19.92 5.49 -15.62
CA VAL A 261 21.25 6.13 -15.57
C VAL A 261 22.10 5.53 -14.45
N GLU A 262 23.41 5.48 -14.67
CA GLU A 262 24.36 5.07 -13.64
C GLU A 262 24.54 6.18 -12.59
N THR A 263 24.53 5.81 -11.32
CA THR A 263 24.82 6.74 -10.20
C THR A 263 25.63 6.05 -9.10
N THR A 264 26.14 6.82 -8.14
CA THR A 264 26.84 6.30 -6.96
C THR A 264 25.89 6.25 -5.76
N ASP A 265 25.81 5.10 -5.09
CA ASP A 265 25.10 4.93 -3.83
C ASP A 265 25.98 4.17 -2.83
N HIS A 266 26.38 4.82 -1.75
CA HIS A 266 27.25 4.23 -0.73
C HIS A 266 26.60 3.08 0.07
N GLY A 267 25.27 2.91 -0.01
CA GLY A 267 24.58 1.77 0.60
C GLY A 267 24.56 0.50 -0.28
N SER A 268 25.02 0.60 -1.53
CA SER A 268 25.04 -0.49 -2.50
C SER A 268 26.24 -1.44 -2.30
N SER A 269 26.14 -2.65 -2.84
CA SER A 269 27.25 -3.61 -2.88
C SER A 269 28.29 -3.20 -3.92
N CYS A 270 27.84 -2.59 -5.01
CA CYS A 270 28.65 -2.31 -6.19
C CYS A 270 29.21 -0.89 -6.30
N LEU A 271 29.02 -0.03 -5.27
CA LEU A 271 29.29 1.42 -5.22
C LEU A 271 28.50 2.24 -6.27
N LYS A 272 28.49 1.77 -7.51
CA LYS A 272 27.71 2.26 -8.62
C LYS A 272 26.48 1.36 -8.81
N VAL A 273 25.36 1.98 -9.15
CA VAL A 273 24.05 1.33 -9.33
C VAL A 273 23.34 1.92 -10.53
N MET A 274 22.32 1.22 -11.03
CA MET A 274 21.40 1.79 -12.02
C MET A 274 20.21 2.42 -11.33
N PHE A 275 19.87 3.61 -11.77
CA PHE A 275 18.86 4.46 -11.17
C PHE A 275 17.83 4.84 -12.23
N ILE A 276 16.55 4.88 -11.84
CA ILE A 276 15.50 5.52 -12.63
C ILE A 276 14.67 6.44 -11.75
N SER A 277 14.57 7.69 -12.17
CA SER A 277 13.82 8.74 -11.47
C SER A 277 12.31 8.49 -11.54
N SER A 278 11.58 8.98 -10.55
CA SER A 278 10.11 9.00 -10.56
C SER A 278 9.52 9.78 -11.73
N THR A 279 10.25 10.76 -12.26
CA THR A 279 9.80 11.57 -13.39
C THR A 279 9.88 10.86 -14.74
N GLN A 280 10.42 9.64 -14.78
CA GLN A 280 10.61 8.87 -15.99
C GLN A 280 9.37 8.08 -16.34
N ASN A 281 9.11 7.93 -17.65
CA ASN A 281 8.00 7.12 -18.15
C ASN A 281 8.13 5.67 -17.66
N ASN A 282 6.97 5.04 -17.44
CA ASN A 282 6.88 3.61 -17.17
C ASN A 282 7.38 2.77 -18.36
N GLU A 283 7.53 1.48 -18.13
CA GLU A 283 7.87 0.44 -19.13
C GLU A 283 9.31 0.47 -19.64
N GLN A 284 10.13 1.40 -19.14
CA GLN A 284 11.56 1.39 -19.38
C GLN A 284 12.22 0.22 -18.66
N MET A 285 13.05 -0.54 -19.36
CA MET A 285 13.62 -1.78 -18.84
C MET A 285 15.13 -1.65 -18.64
N LEU A 286 15.60 -2.21 -17.54
CA LEU A 286 17.00 -2.50 -17.29
C LEU A 286 17.21 -3.98 -17.59
N TYR A 287 18.08 -4.29 -18.55
CA TYR A 287 18.40 -5.66 -18.93
C TYR A 287 19.62 -6.17 -18.18
N GLY A 288 19.46 -7.32 -17.54
CA GLY A 288 20.55 -8.17 -17.11
C GLY A 288 21.26 -8.84 -18.29
N PRO A 289 22.36 -9.54 -18.01
CA PRO A 289 23.17 -10.29 -18.94
C PRO A 289 22.40 -11.51 -19.41
N GLN A 290 22.85 -12.04 -20.53
CA GLN A 290 22.40 -13.32 -21.03
C GLN A 290 23.37 -14.41 -20.55
N ILE A 291 22.89 -15.29 -19.66
CA ILE A 291 23.73 -16.37 -19.09
C ILE A 291 23.23 -17.75 -19.49
N VAL A 292 24.17 -18.66 -19.74
CA VAL A 292 23.90 -20.08 -20.04
C VAL A 292 24.75 -21.04 -19.21
N SER A 293 25.78 -20.50 -18.55
CA SER A 293 26.72 -21.25 -17.71
C SER A 293 26.95 -20.51 -16.40
N ASP A 294 27.25 -21.27 -15.34
CA ASP A 294 27.63 -20.72 -14.04
C ASP A 294 29.05 -20.11 -14.04
N VAL A 295 29.46 -19.53 -12.91
CA VAL A 295 30.81 -18.98 -12.67
C VAL A 295 31.95 -19.99 -12.84
N HIS A 296 31.66 -21.30 -12.88
CA HIS A 296 32.62 -22.38 -13.12
C HIS A 296 32.57 -22.92 -14.56
N GLY A 297 31.70 -22.37 -15.41
CA GLY A 297 31.51 -22.81 -16.79
C GLY A 297 30.60 -24.03 -16.94
N ASN A 298 29.96 -24.53 -15.88
CA ASN A 298 29.00 -25.61 -15.99
C ASN A 298 27.70 -25.10 -16.59
N SER A 299 27.06 -25.93 -17.41
CA SER A 299 25.76 -25.62 -18.02
C SER A 299 24.67 -25.40 -16.96
N MET A 300 23.87 -24.35 -17.14
CA MET A 300 22.68 -24.09 -16.32
C MET A 300 21.41 -24.78 -16.84
N LEU A 301 21.47 -25.43 -17.99
CA LEU A 301 20.29 -25.98 -18.67
C LEU A 301 19.62 -27.10 -17.86
N GLY A 302 18.29 -27.05 -17.77
CA GLY A 302 17.49 -28.02 -17.02
C GLY A 302 17.55 -27.87 -15.50
N GLY A 303 18.34 -26.94 -14.97
CA GLY A 303 18.44 -26.67 -13.53
C GLY A 303 17.36 -25.70 -13.03
N THR A 304 17.09 -25.76 -11.71
CA THR A 304 16.24 -24.79 -11.01
C THR A 304 17.10 -23.84 -10.18
N TYR A 305 16.81 -22.56 -10.27
CA TYR A 305 17.60 -21.48 -9.71
C TYR A 305 16.71 -20.44 -9.03
N VAL A 306 17.33 -19.58 -8.24
CA VAL A 306 16.71 -18.42 -7.60
C VAL A 306 17.48 -17.18 -8.05
N ALA A 307 16.81 -16.27 -8.76
CA ALA A 307 17.32 -14.93 -9.03
C ALA A 307 16.96 -14.00 -7.86
N SER A 308 17.95 -13.26 -7.36
CA SER A 308 17.84 -12.33 -6.25
C SER A 308 18.16 -10.93 -6.75
N PHE A 309 17.17 -10.04 -6.74
CA PHE A 309 17.27 -8.65 -7.16
C PHE A 309 17.39 -7.75 -5.92
N ARG A 310 18.49 -7.01 -5.81
CA ARG A 310 18.69 -6.05 -4.72
C ARG A 310 18.28 -4.65 -5.17
N ILE A 311 17.13 -4.17 -4.66
CA ILE A 311 16.50 -2.93 -5.11
C ILE A 311 16.21 -2.02 -3.91
N LYS A 312 16.58 -0.74 -4.04
CA LYS A 312 16.26 0.32 -3.10
C LYS A 312 15.20 1.23 -3.71
N ILE A 313 14.15 1.49 -2.95
CA ILE A 313 13.02 2.32 -3.35
C ILE A 313 13.05 3.59 -2.50
N VAL A 314 13.14 4.73 -3.16
CA VAL A 314 13.21 6.06 -2.53
C VAL A 314 11.93 6.81 -2.90
N LYS A 315 10.99 6.92 -1.95
CA LYS A 315 9.73 7.66 -2.15
C LYS A 315 10.00 9.16 -2.25
N ILE A 316 9.12 9.87 -2.96
CA ILE A 316 9.10 11.34 -3.05
C ILE A 316 8.43 11.95 -1.82
#